data_AF-A0A520HQ73-F1
#
_entry.id   AF-A0A520HQ73-F1
#
_cell.length_a   1.000
_cell.length_b   1.000
_cell.length_c   1.000
_cell.angle_alpha   90.00
_cell.angle_beta   90.00
_cell.angle_gamma   90.00
#
_symmetry.space_group_name_H-M   'P 1'
#
loop_
_entity.id
_entity.type
_entity.pdbx_description
1 polymer ?
#
loop_
_entity_poly.entity_id
_entity_poly.type
_entity_poly.pdbx_seq_one_letter_code
_entity_poly.pdbx_strand_id
1 'polypeptide(L)'
;MSRLLLGAAAVLLTTAATQAPPAPIRIDQAGFETRGPKIAVLPSTQAKPLAWTLTDARGKTAASGQTIPVGADAASGESVHRIDFGSFHTPGTDYRLHVGATASHPFAIADRPFAPVATAAMSFFYQQRSGVPILPAFVERSYLARPAGHAPDIATCFAGVDQKGGKWPGCGYKLDATGGWYDAGDHGKYVVNGGVSTWTLLDLHERLAAFGDANAFADGRLPLPERTNGKDDLLDEARVEVAFLLAMQIPDGTKL
;
A
#
# COMPACT_ATOMS: atom_id res chain seq x y z
N MET A 1 57.44 -12.56 -26.53
CA MET A 1 56.66 -11.92 -25.45
C MET A 1 55.22 -11.76 -25.95
N SER A 2 54.30 -12.65 -25.53
CA SER A 2 52.87 -12.51 -25.83
C SER A 2 52.12 -12.85 -24.55
N ARG A 3 51.40 -11.88 -23.98
CA ARG A 3 50.57 -12.04 -22.78
C ARG A 3 49.12 -12.08 -23.24
N LEU A 4 48.49 -13.25 -23.14
CA LEU A 4 47.03 -13.39 -23.21
C LEU A 4 46.42 -12.85 -21.91
N LEU A 5 45.46 -11.94 -22.04
CA LEU A 5 44.56 -11.49 -20.97
C LEU A 5 43.29 -12.36 -21.05
N LEU A 6 43.07 -13.22 -20.06
CA LEU A 6 41.76 -13.82 -19.82
C LEU A 6 40.91 -12.83 -19.02
N GLY A 7 39.86 -12.30 -19.63
CA GLY A 7 38.78 -11.60 -18.93
C GLY A 7 37.76 -12.60 -18.41
N ALA A 8 37.57 -12.68 -17.10
CA ALA A 8 36.50 -13.44 -16.48
C ALA A 8 35.20 -12.59 -16.50
N ALA A 9 34.21 -13.02 -17.28
CA ALA A 9 32.87 -12.46 -17.24
C ALA A 9 32.10 -13.09 -16.07
N ALA A 10 31.80 -12.30 -15.03
CA ALA A 10 30.91 -12.69 -13.96
C ALA A 10 29.45 -12.56 -14.43
N VAL A 11 28.77 -13.70 -14.58
CA VAL A 11 27.33 -13.74 -14.85
C VAL A 11 26.60 -13.50 -13.52
N LEU A 12 26.00 -12.32 -13.37
CA LEU A 12 25.05 -12.03 -12.30
C LEU A 12 23.73 -12.73 -12.62
N LEU A 13 23.48 -13.88 -11.98
CA LEU A 13 22.17 -14.51 -11.95
C LEU A 13 21.25 -13.68 -11.05
N THR A 14 20.44 -12.82 -11.64
CA THR A 14 19.30 -12.23 -10.94
C THR A 14 18.24 -13.30 -10.76
N THR A 15 18.14 -13.87 -9.54
CA THR A 15 16.97 -14.65 -9.15
C THR A 15 15.80 -13.67 -9.00
N ALA A 16 15.03 -13.48 -10.07
CA ALA A 16 13.68 -12.94 -9.93
C ALA A 16 12.93 -13.91 -9.00
N ALA A 17 12.45 -13.42 -7.86
CA ALA A 17 11.59 -14.22 -6.99
C ALA A 17 10.34 -14.60 -7.81
N THR A 18 10.29 -15.84 -8.28
CA THR A 18 9.10 -16.39 -8.91
C THR A 18 8.01 -16.42 -7.86
N GLN A 19 6.98 -15.60 -8.03
CA GLN A 19 5.81 -15.60 -7.18
C GLN A 19 5.23 -17.02 -7.18
N ALA A 20 5.02 -17.58 -5.98
CA ALA A 20 4.41 -18.90 -5.87
C ALA A 20 3.06 -18.90 -6.61
N PRO A 21 2.72 -19.99 -7.33
CA PRO A 21 1.43 -20.06 -8.01
C PRO A 21 0.29 -19.83 -6.99
N PRO A 22 -0.84 -19.23 -7.40
CA PRO A 22 -1.95 -18.96 -6.49
C PRO A 22 -2.37 -20.23 -5.75
N ALA A 23 -2.35 -20.20 -4.43
CA ALA A 23 -2.87 -21.29 -3.62
C ALA A 23 -4.41 -21.37 -3.79
N PRO A 24 -4.99 -22.58 -3.93
CA PRO A 24 -6.43 -22.68 -4.18
C PRO A 24 -7.29 -22.24 -2.99
N ILE A 25 -6.80 -22.38 -1.76
CA ILE A 25 -7.44 -21.79 -0.56
C ILE A 25 -6.98 -20.34 -0.44
N ARG A 26 -7.91 -19.41 -0.66
CA ARG A 26 -7.70 -17.97 -0.66
C ARG A 26 -7.84 -17.42 0.76
N ILE A 27 -6.85 -16.64 1.18
CA ILE A 27 -6.72 -16.07 2.52
C ILE A 27 -6.23 -14.63 2.42
N ASP A 28 -6.30 -13.91 3.53
CA ASP A 28 -5.48 -12.73 3.73
C ASP A 28 -4.01 -13.15 3.90
N GLN A 29 -3.13 -12.66 3.02
CA GLN A 29 -1.70 -13.00 3.04
C GLN A 29 -0.89 -12.15 4.02
N ALA A 30 -1.43 -11.02 4.50
CA ALA A 30 -0.85 -10.30 5.63
C ALA A 30 -1.05 -11.08 6.94
N GLY A 31 -2.15 -11.83 7.03
CA GLY A 31 -2.48 -12.72 8.13
C GLY A 31 -3.82 -12.37 8.77
N PHE A 32 -4.01 -12.87 10.00
CA PHE A 32 -5.26 -12.67 10.74
C PHE A 32 -4.99 -12.20 12.17
N GLU A 33 -5.88 -11.33 12.65
CA GLU A 33 -5.86 -10.87 14.04
C GLU A 33 -6.07 -12.06 15.00
N THR A 34 -5.34 -12.13 16.12
CA THR A 34 -5.52 -13.20 17.13
C THR A 34 -6.98 -13.29 17.55
N ARG A 35 -7.63 -12.14 17.74
CA ARG A 35 -9.05 -12.02 18.06
C ARG A 35 -9.79 -11.38 16.89
N GLY A 36 -10.96 -11.93 16.59
CA GLY A 36 -11.81 -11.45 15.50
C GLY A 36 -12.03 -12.50 14.41
N PRO A 37 -12.82 -12.16 13.39
CA PRO A 37 -13.19 -13.06 12.30
C PRO A 37 -11.95 -13.54 11.54
N LYS A 38 -11.93 -14.83 11.19
CA LYS A 38 -10.90 -15.43 10.34
C LYS A 38 -11.58 -16.32 9.33
N ILE A 39 -11.62 -15.87 8.07
CA ILE A 39 -12.35 -16.54 7.01
C ILE A 39 -11.39 -16.76 5.84
N ALA A 40 -11.32 -18.01 5.38
CA ALA A 40 -10.72 -18.34 4.09
C ALA A 40 -11.81 -18.77 3.10
N VAL A 41 -11.50 -18.66 1.81
CA VAL A 41 -12.39 -19.05 0.71
C VAL A 41 -11.77 -20.19 -0.07
N LEU A 42 -12.53 -21.27 -0.25
CA LEU A 42 -12.15 -22.42 -1.07
C LEU A 42 -13.10 -22.50 -2.28
N PRO A 43 -12.64 -22.32 -3.52
CA PRO A 43 -13.41 -22.68 -4.70
C PRO A 43 -13.76 -24.18 -4.66
N SER A 44 -15.06 -24.49 -4.67
CA SER A 44 -15.58 -25.84 -4.61
C SER A 44 -17.03 -25.86 -5.07
N THR A 45 -17.35 -26.79 -5.98
CA THR A 45 -18.71 -27.06 -6.45
C THR A 45 -19.45 -28.11 -5.61
N GLN A 46 -18.81 -28.66 -4.59
CA GLN A 46 -19.44 -29.67 -3.75
C GLN A 46 -20.58 -29.07 -2.92
N ALA A 47 -21.72 -29.76 -2.84
CA ALA A 47 -22.83 -29.29 -2.01
C ALA A 47 -22.64 -29.57 -0.51
N LYS A 48 -21.73 -30.50 -0.16
CA LYS A 48 -21.51 -30.95 1.22
C LYS A 48 -20.29 -30.26 1.85
N PRO A 49 -20.32 -30.02 3.17
CA PRO A 49 -19.13 -29.61 3.90
C PRO A 49 -17.93 -30.54 3.67
N LEU A 50 -16.74 -29.96 3.57
CA LEU A 50 -15.45 -30.62 3.46
C LEU A 50 -14.67 -30.45 4.77
N ALA A 51 -13.96 -31.50 5.19
CA ALA A 51 -13.10 -31.41 6.36
C ALA A 51 -11.88 -30.52 6.07
N TRP A 52 -11.52 -29.67 7.04
CA TRP A 52 -10.31 -28.87 6.98
C TRP A 52 -9.45 -29.02 8.23
N THR A 53 -8.15 -28.78 8.08
CA THR A 53 -7.19 -28.68 9.20
C THR A 53 -6.36 -27.41 9.08
N LEU A 54 -5.96 -26.86 10.22
CA LEU A 54 -4.98 -25.79 10.36
C LEU A 54 -3.70 -26.41 10.94
N THR A 55 -2.57 -26.30 10.26
CA THR A 55 -1.27 -26.81 10.74
C THR A 55 -0.33 -25.68 11.12
N ASP A 56 0.43 -25.84 12.19
CA ASP A 56 1.55 -24.94 12.54
C ASP A 56 2.76 -25.12 11.61
N ALA A 57 3.81 -24.32 11.83
CA ALA A 57 5.06 -24.36 11.07
C ALA A 57 5.77 -25.74 11.07
N ARG A 58 5.46 -26.60 12.06
CA ARG A 58 6.03 -27.95 12.20
C ARG A 58 5.13 -29.03 11.58
N GLY A 59 4.03 -28.62 10.94
CA GLY A 59 3.03 -29.54 10.38
C GLY A 59 2.09 -30.14 11.43
N LYS A 60 2.13 -29.69 12.69
CA LYS A 60 1.22 -30.18 13.73
C LYS A 60 -0.15 -29.54 13.54
N THR A 61 -1.20 -30.35 13.51
CA THR A 61 -2.58 -29.86 13.52
C THR A 61 -2.84 -29.04 14.79
N ALA A 62 -3.16 -27.76 14.60
CA ALA A 62 -3.49 -26.79 15.64
C ALA A 62 -5.01 -26.62 15.80
N ALA A 63 -5.77 -26.76 14.70
CA ALA A 63 -7.23 -26.76 14.70
C ALA A 63 -7.79 -27.58 13.52
N SER A 64 -9.07 -27.92 13.58
CA SER A 64 -9.77 -28.62 12.50
C SER A 64 -11.26 -28.29 12.52
N GLY A 65 -11.93 -28.48 11.39
CA GLY A 65 -13.38 -28.29 11.31
C GLY A 65 -13.96 -28.71 9.97
N GLN A 66 -15.12 -28.15 9.66
CA GLN A 66 -15.82 -28.35 8.39
C GLN A 66 -15.97 -27.01 7.66
N THR A 67 -15.85 -27.02 6.34
CA THR A 67 -16.16 -25.85 5.52
C THR A 67 -17.65 -25.57 5.53
N ILE A 68 -18.05 -24.35 5.22
CA ILE A 68 -19.44 -23.95 5.02
C ILE A 68 -19.67 -23.79 3.51
N PRO A 69 -20.44 -24.67 2.85
CA PRO A 69 -20.82 -24.47 1.45
C PRO A 69 -21.61 -23.18 1.30
N VAL A 70 -21.17 -22.30 0.39
CA VAL A 70 -21.87 -21.05 0.06
C VAL A 70 -22.59 -21.21 -1.28
N GLY A 71 -21.99 -21.95 -2.22
CA GLY A 71 -22.48 -22.07 -3.59
C GLY A 71 -21.93 -20.96 -4.47
N ALA A 72 -22.66 -20.58 -5.51
CA ALA A 72 -22.19 -19.62 -6.50
C ALA A 72 -21.99 -18.22 -5.91
N ASP A 73 -20.77 -17.70 -6.04
CA ASP A 73 -20.44 -16.29 -5.81
C ASP A 73 -20.70 -15.50 -7.10
N ALA A 74 -21.57 -14.49 -7.02
CA ALA A 74 -22.02 -13.75 -8.20
C ALA A 74 -20.93 -12.88 -8.84
N ALA A 75 -19.96 -12.39 -8.05
CA ALA A 75 -18.92 -11.50 -8.54
C ALA A 75 -17.84 -12.26 -9.34
N SER A 76 -17.44 -13.44 -8.87
CA SER A 76 -16.44 -14.30 -9.53
C SER A 76 -17.05 -15.30 -10.51
N GLY A 77 -18.31 -15.68 -10.35
CA GLY A 77 -18.95 -16.79 -11.07
C GLY A 77 -18.53 -18.18 -10.57
N GLU A 78 -17.72 -18.27 -9.52
CA GLU A 78 -17.24 -19.53 -8.95
C GLU A 78 -18.18 -20.04 -7.85
N SER A 79 -18.36 -21.35 -7.73
CA SER A 79 -18.91 -21.92 -6.50
C SER A 79 -17.84 -21.99 -5.42
N VAL A 80 -18.16 -21.54 -4.20
CA VAL A 80 -17.20 -21.46 -3.10
C VAL A 80 -17.73 -22.07 -1.80
N HIS A 81 -16.80 -22.48 -0.97
CA HIS A 81 -17.00 -22.73 0.44
C HIS A 81 -16.23 -21.70 1.27
N ARG A 82 -16.72 -21.41 2.47
CA ARG A 82 -15.99 -20.65 3.50
C ARG A 82 -15.35 -21.60 4.52
N ILE A 83 -14.16 -21.26 4.97
CA ILE A 83 -13.53 -21.89 6.14
C ILE A 83 -13.52 -20.82 7.24
N ASP A 84 -14.28 -21.04 8.31
CA ASP A 84 -14.26 -20.18 9.48
C ASP A 84 -13.42 -20.83 10.58
N PHE A 85 -12.39 -20.11 11.01
CA PHE A 85 -11.48 -20.52 12.07
C PHE A 85 -11.29 -19.38 13.08
N GLY A 86 -12.29 -18.49 13.20
CA GLY A 86 -12.24 -17.31 14.07
C GLY A 86 -12.00 -17.63 15.55
N SER A 87 -12.43 -18.81 16.02
CA SER A 87 -12.24 -19.30 17.38
C SER A 87 -10.81 -19.73 17.71
N PHE A 88 -9.93 -19.85 16.71
CA PHE A 88 -8.52 -20.12 16.94
C PHE A 88 -7.80 -18.80 17.25
N HIS A 89 -7.21 -18.70 18.44
CA HIS A 89 -6.62 -17.47 18.96
C HIS A 89 -5.11 -17.54 19.20
N THR A 90 -4.50 -18.70 19.01
CA THR A 90 -3.09 -18.90 19.32
C THR A 90 -2.22 -18.16 18.31
N PRO A 91 -1.41 -17.17 18.73
CA PRO A 91 -0.49 -16.48 17.84
C PRO A 91 0.52 -17.45 17.21
N GLY A 92 1.03 -17.12 16.03
CA GLY A 92 2.08 -17.89 15.37
C GLY A 92 2.26 -17.52 13.90
N THR A 93 3.35 -17.99 13.31
CA THR A 93 3.69 -17.81 11.90
C THR A 93 3.60 -19.13 11.15
N ASP A 94 3.58 -19.04 9.81
CA ASP A 94 3.62 -20.18 8.90
C ASP A 94 2.48 -21.19 9.06
N TYR A 95 1.33 -20.72 9.58
CA TYR A 95 0.11 -21.51 9.59
C TYR A 95 -0.36 -21.80 8.17
N ARG A 96 -0.93 -22.99 7.94
CA ARG A 96 -1.54 -23.38 6.67
C ARG A 96 -2.89 -24.04 6.89
N LEU A 97 -3.88 -23.66 6.08
CA LEU A 97 -5.13 -24.39 5.97
C LEU A 97 -5.01 -25.49 4.94
N HIS A 98 -5.59 -26.66 5.23
CA HIS A 98 -5.63 -27.81 4.34
C HIS A 98 -7.05 -28.33 4.17
N VAL A 99 -7.42 -28.69 2.93
CA VAL A 99 -8.64 -29.43 2.59
C VAL A 99 -8.26 -30.53 1.60
N GLY A 100 -8.23 -31.78 2.06
CA GLY A 100 -7.68 -32.88 1.27
C GLY A 100 -6.20 -32.64 0.95
N ALA A 101 -5.83 -32.69 -0.33
CA ALA A 101 -4.47 -32.40 -0.81
C ALA A 101 -4.20 -30.89 -1.03
N THR A 102 -5.24 -30.05 -0.92
CA THR A 102 -5.14 -28.62 -1.18
C THR A 102 -4.67 -27.87 0.06
N ALA A 103 -3.73 -26.94 -0.10
CA ALA A 103 -3.24 -26.09 0.97
C ALA A 103 -3.33 -24.60 0.61
N SER A 104 -3.43 -23.72 1.62
CA SER A 104 -3.26 -22.26 1.47
C SER A 104 -1.77 -21.88 1.36
N HIS A 105 -1.50 -20.61 1.01
CA HIS A 105 -0.22 -19.99 1.35
C HIS A 105 -0.02 -19.98 2.88
N PRO A 106 1.24 -19.96 3.37
CA PRO A 106 1.49 -19.72 4.78
C PRO A 106 0.98 -18.34 5.21
N PHE A 107 0.52 -18.21 6.44
CA PHE A 107 0.09 -16.94 7.02
C PHE A 107 0.39 -16.85 8.51
N ALA A 108 0.37 -15.62 9.02
CA ALA A 108 0.52 -15.35 10.45
C ALA A 108 -0.85 -15.15 11.13
N ILE A 109 -0.91 -15.50 12.41
CA ILE A 109 -1.94 -15.06 13.34
C ILE A 109 -1.24 -14.24 14.41
N ALA A 110 -1.55 -12.94 14.50
CA ALA A 110 -0.86 -11.98 15.36
C ALA A 110 -1.83 -10.90 15.86
N ASP A 111 -1.46 -10.10 16.85
CA ASP A 111 -2.34 -9.04 17.39
C ASP A 111 -2.42 -7.79 16.49
N ARG A 112 -1.55 -7.68 15.49
CA ARG A 112 -1.47 -6.56 14.53
C ARG A 112 -0.82 -6.98 13.18
N PRO A 113 -1.29 -8.01 12.48
CA PRO A 113 -0.69 -8.48 11.22
C PRO A 113 -0.69 -7.40 10.12
N PHE A 114 -1.59 -6.41 10.20
CA PHE A 114 -1.71 -5.33 9.22
C PHE A 114 -0.81 -4.12 9.50
N ALA A 115 -0.17 -4.02 10.67
CA ALA A 115 0.67 -2.87 10.99
C ALA A 115 1.84 -2.68 9.99
N PRO A 116 2.57 -3.73 9.58
CA PRO A 116 3.59 -3.59 8.54
C PRO A 116 3.02 -3.16 7.18
N VAL A 117 1.81 -3.61 6.83
CA VAL A 117 1.12 -3.22 5.58
C VAL A 117 0.78 -1.74 5.61
N ALA A 118 0.29 -1.23 6.75
CA ALA A 118 0.00 0.19 6.91
C ALA A 118 1.28 1.05 6.79
N THR A 119 2.39 0.62 7.40
CA THR A 119 3.70 1.29 7.23
C THR A 119 4.18 1.26 5.77
N ALA A 120 4.07 0.11 5.10
CA ALA A 120 4.48 -0.03 3.70
C ALA A 120 3.61 0.85 2.77
N ALA A 121 2.30 0.93 3.02
CA ALA A 121 1.39 1.80 2.28
C ALA A 121 1.80 3.27 2.36
N MET A 122 2.32 3.73 3.50
CA MET A 122 2.81 5.11 3.64
C MET A 122 4.03 5.43 2.76
N SER A 123 4.80 4.41 2.34
CA SER A 123 5.91 4.61 1.38
C SER A 123 5.43 5.13 0.03
N PHE A 124 4.16 4.89 -0.34
CA PHE A 124 3.56 5.45 -1.55
C PHE A 124 3.64 6.98 -1.54
N PHE A 125 3.14 7.64 -0.49
CA PHE A 125 3.10 9.10 -0.41
C PHE A 125 4.49 9.72 -0.51
N TYR A 126 5.47 9.18 0.23
CA TYR A 126 6.85 9.65 0.15
C TYR A 126 7.42 9.52 -1.27
N GLN A 127 7.25 8.36 -1.93
CA GLN A 127 7.73 8.16 -3.30
C GLN A 127 7.00 9.03 -4.33
N GLN A 128 5.78 9.46 -4.04
CA GLN A 128 5.00 10.37 -4.88
C GLN A 128 5.32 11.86 -4.66
N ARG A 129 6.14 12.24 -3.67
CA ARG A 129 6.48 13.66 -3.44
C ARG A 129 7.11 14.31 -4.68
N SER A 130 6.54 15.43 -5.13
CA SER A 130 7.07 16.30 -6.18
C SER A 130 7.97 17.39 -5.57
N GLY A 131 8.82 18.02 -6.37
CA GLY A 131 9.65 19.16 -5.93
C GLY A 131 10.84 18.81 -5.04
N VAL A 132 10.97 17.55 -4.57
CA VAL A 132 12.03 17.08 -3.66
C VAL A 132 12.68 15.80 -4.17
N PRO A 133 13.96 15.55 -3.86
CA PRO A 133 14.59 14.27 -4.17
C PRO A 133 14.00 13.15 -3.32
N ILE A 134 13.81 11.98 -3.93
CA ILE A 134 13.48 10.75 -3.21
C ILE A 134 14.79 10.06 -2.88
N LEU A 135 15.14 10.04 -1.60
CA LEU A 135 16.43 9.55 -1.13
C LEU A 135 16.42 8.04 -0.88
N PRO A 136 17.53 7.33 -1.18
CA PRO A 136 17.63 5.87 -1.03
C PRO A 136 17.52 5.40 0.42
N ALA A 137 17.76 6.27 1.40
CA ALA A 137 17.65 5.97 2.83
C ALA A 137 16.19 5.80 3.31
N PHE A 138 15.22 6.24 2.51
CA PHE A 138 13.80 6.38 2.87
C PHE A 138 12.87 5.57 1.96
N VAL A 139 13.45 4.72 1.10
CA VAL A 139 12.71 3.82 0.22
C VAL A 139 13.14 2.39 0.44
N GLU A 140 12.21 1.44 0.25
CA GLU A 140 12.48 0.02 0.48
C GLU A 140 13.55 -0.55 -0.43
N ARG A 141 13.70 0.01 -1.65
CA ARG A 141 14.67 -0.41 -2.65
C ARG A 141 15.41 0.81 -3.17
N SER A 142 16.73 0.83 -3.01
CA SER A 142 17.57 2.01 -3.31
C SER A 142 17.45 2.51 -4.76
N TYR A 143 17.11 1.65 -5.72
CA TYR A 143 16.90 2.03 -7.11
C TYR A 143 15.59 2.78 -7.37
N LEU A 144 14.69 2.87 -6.37
CA LEU A 144 13.48 3.71 -6.42
C LEU A 144 13.79 5.17 -6.05
N ALA A 145 15.01 5.45 -5.57
CA ALA A 145 15.46 6.81 -5.37
C ALA A 145 15.52 7.57 -6.70
N ARG A 146 15.20 8.86 -6.67
CA ARG A 146 15.19 9.73 -7.86
C ARG A 146 15.52 11.19 -7.49
N PRO A 147 16.07 11.98 -8.42
CA PRO A 147 16.16 13.43 -8.27
C PRO A 147 14.78 14.09 -8.07
N ALA A 148 14.79 15.36 -7.66
CA ALA A 148 13.57 16.16 -7.61
C ALA A 148 12.97 16.32 -9.01
N GLY A 149 11.67 16.06 -9.14
CA GLY A 149 10.89 16.35 -10.34
C GLY A 149 10.10 17.64 -10.16
N HIS A 150 9.93 18.41 -11.24
CA HIS A 150 9.17 19.67 -11.23
C HIS A 150 9.59 20.62 -10.09
N ALA A 151 10.88 20.98 -10.07
CA ALA A 151 11.48 21.88 -9.08
C ALA A 151 12.24 23.01 -9.80
N PRO A 152 11.66 24.22 -9.95
CA PRO A 152 10.33 24.62 -9.48
C PRO A 152 9.18 24.12 -10.37
N ASP A 153 7.97 24.08 -9.82
CA ASP A 153 6.71 23.83 -10.50
C ASP A 153 5.88 25.12 -10.55
N ILE A 154 5.95 25.85 -11.66
CA ILE A 154 5.26 27.12 -11.81
C ILE A 154 3.99 26.92 -12.64
N ALA A 155 2.84 26.99 -11.98
CA ALA A 155 1.52 26.83 -12.57
C ALA A 155 0.96 28.16 -13.10
N THR A 156 0.21 28.07 -14.20
CA THR A 156 -0.61 29.15 -14.78
C THR A 156 -1.92 28.55 -15.28
N CYS A 157 -2.95 29.38 -15.44
CA CYS A 157 -4.17 28.94 -16.10
C CYS A 157 -3.89 28.60 -17.56
N PHE A 158 -4.58 27.60 -18.08
CA PHE A 158 -4.51 27.23 -19.49
C PHE A 158 -4.85 28.43 -20.38
N ALA A 159 -3.98 28.74 -21.34
CA ALA A 159 -4.16 29.78 -22.34
C ALA A 159 -4.15 29.13 -23.72
N GLY A 160 -5.26 29.20 -24.45
CA GLY A 160 -5.38 28.55 -25.75
C GLY A 160 -6.78 28.05 -26.05
N VAL A 161 -6.88 27.20 -27.08
CA VAL A 161 -8.13 26.55 -27.47
C VAL A 161 -8.10 25.12 -26.95
N ASP A 162 -9.13 24.72 -26.21
CA ASP A 162 -9.26 23.36 -25.69
C ASP A 162 -9.73 22.37 -26.77
N GLN A 163 -9.82 21.09 -26.41
CA GLN A 163 -10.25 20.03 -27.34
C GLN A 163 -11.70 20.16 -27.82
N LYS A 164 -12.52 20.99 -27.14
CA LYS A 164 -13.91 21.28 -27.51
C LYS A 164 -14.03 22.58 -28.32
N GLY A 165 -12.92 23.23 -28.65
CA GLY A 165 -12.90 24.51 -29.37
C GLY A 165 -13.11 25.74 -28.47
N GLY A 166 -13.20 25.56 -27.15
CA GLY A 166 -13.33 26.65 -26.18
C GLY A 166 -12.03 27.44 -26.06
N LYS A 167 -12.09 28.77 -26.19
CA LYS A 167 -10.92 29.64 -26.06
C LYS A 167 -10.78 30.19 -24.64
N TRP A 168 -9.67 29.86 -23.99
CA TRP A 168 -9.33 30.26 -22.63
C TRP A 168 -8.30 31.39 -22.64
N PRO A 169 -8.53 32.50 -21.93
CA PRO A 169 -7.65 33.67 -21.94
C PRO A 169 -6.36 33.49 -21.13
N GLY A 170 -6.23 32.40 -20.37
CA GLY A 170 -5.21 32.27 -19.33
C GLY A 170 -5.51 33.19 -18.13
N CYS A 171 -4.53 33.38 -17.26
CA CYS A 171 -4.61 34.33 -16.16
C CYS A 171 -3.32 35.14 -16.02
N GLY A 172 -3.43 36.33 -15.44
CA GLY A 172 -2.32 37.26 -15.25
C GLY A 172 -1.41 36.96 -14.04
N TYR A 173 -1.65 35.84 -13.35
CA TYR A 173 -0.87 35.40 -12.21
C TYR A 173 -0.21 34.05 -12.48
N LYS A 174 0.81 33.73 -11.70
CA LYS A 174 1.44 32.42 -11.64
C LYS A 174 1.47 31.96 -10.20
N LEU A 175 1.37 30.65 -9.98
CA LEU A 175 1.49 30.04 -8.68
C LEU A 175 2.78 29.22 -8.66
N ASP A 176 3.59 29.39 -7.63
CA ASP A 176 4.63 28.40 -7.33
C ASP A 176 3.97 27.25 -6.58
N ALA A 177 3.69 26.18 -7.30
CA ALA A 177 3.04 24.99 -6.81
C ALA A 177 4.05 23.88 -6.51
N THR A 178 5.35 24.18 -6.33
CA THR A 178 6.37 23.17 -6.02
C THR A 178 6.03 22.39 -4.76
N GLY A 179 6.21 21.07 -4.77
CA GLY A 179 5.78 20.19 -3.68
C GLY A 179 4.50 19.42 -3.99
N GLY A 180 3.87 18.88 -2.94
CA GLY A 180 2.71 17.99 -3.04
C GLY A 180 3.06 16.59 -3.55
N TRP A 181 2.04 15.81 -3.87
CA TRP A 181 2.17 14.47 -4.44
C TRP A 181 1.80 14.43 -5.92
N TYR A 182 2.52 13.64 -6.69
CA TYR A 182 2.02 13.11 -7.96
C TYR A 182 0.83 12.18 -7.67
N ASP A 183 -0.25 12.36 -8.43
CA ASP A 183 -1.56 11.76 -8.12
C ASP A 183 -1.61 10.26 -8.38
N ALA A 184 -0.99 9.82 -9.47
CA ALA A 184 -1.02 8.43 -9.90
C ALA A 184 0.27 8.05 -10.62
N GLY A 185 0.15 7.27 -11.70
CA GLY A 185 1.27 6.86 -12.54
C GLY A 185 1.81 7.96 -13.46
N ASP A 186 1.12 9.11 -13.54
CA ASP A 186 1.58 10.33 -14.20
C ASP A 186 2.12 11.35 -13.20
N HIS A 187 2.54 12.52 -13.68
CA HIS A 187 3.12 13.59 -12.85
C HIS A 187 2.14 14.75 -12.58
N GLY A 188 0.85 14.57 -12.87
CA GLY A 188 -0.19 15.52 -12.50
C GLY A 188 -0.39 15.58 -10.99
N LYS A 189 -0.86 16.74 -10.52
CA LYS A 189 -1.21 17.00 -9.12
C LYS A 189 -2.57 17.68 -9.09
N TYR A 190 -3.51 17.16 -8.30
CA TYR A 190 -4.91 17.56 -8.39
C TYR A 190 -5.48 17.86 -7.00
N VAL A 191 -5.94 19.10 -6.80
CA VAL A 191 -6.53 19.56 -5.53
C VAL A 191 -7.70 18.69 -5.08
N VAL A 192 -8.54 18.21 -6.01
CA VAL A 192 -9.71 17.39 -5.66
C VAL A 192 -9.30 16.05 -5.05
N ASN A 193 -8.42 15.30 -5.72
CA ASN A 193 -8.01 13.97 -5.26
C ASN A 193 -6.95 14.05 -4.14
N GLY A 194 -6.05 15.02 -4.22
CA GLY A 194 -5.12 15.37 -3.13
C GLY A 194 -5.84 15.77 -1.85
N GLY A 195 -6.96 16.50 -1.96
CA GLY A 195 -7.79 16.89 -0.82
C GLY A 195 -8.36 15.72 -0.04
N VAL A 196 -9.02 14.76 -0.72
CA VAL A 196 -9.58 13.56 -0.04
C VAL A 196 -8.48 12.63 0.50
N SER A 197 -7.35 12.52 -0.22
CA SER A 197 -6.21 11.72 0.22
C SER A 197 -5.58 12.30 1.49
N THR A 198 -5.35 13.62 1.51
CA THR A 198 -4.86 14.35 2.70
C THR A 198 -5.83 14.22 3.86
N TRP A 199 -7.13 14.43 3.62
CA TRP A 199 -8.15 14.29 4.66
C TRP A 199 -8.15 12.89 5.27
N THR A 200 -7.95 11.85 4.46
CA THR A 200 -7.90 10.47 4.94
C THR A 200 -6.72 10.23 5.89
N LEU A 201 -5.55 10.82 5.62
CA LEU A 201 -4.40 10.74 6.54
C LEU A 201 -4.66 11.49 7.85
N LEU A 202 -5.28 12.66 7.78
CA LEU A 202 -5.63 13.45 8.96
C LEU A 202 -6.70 12.75 9.81
N ASP A 203 -7.76 12.22 9.19
CA ASP A 203 -8.81 11.45 9.86
C ASP A 203 -8.24 10.17 10.50
N LEU A 204 -7.30 9.49 9.81
CA LEU A 204 -6.61 8.33 10.37
C LEU A 204 -5.86 8.69 11.66
N HIS A 205 -5.13 9.80 11.70
CA HIS A 205 -4.45 10.28 12.91
C HIS A 205 -5.43 10.51 14.06
N GLU A 206 -6.53 11.22 13.82
CA GLU A 206 -7.56 11.48 14.83
C GLU A 206 -8.23 10.19 15.33
N ARG A 207 -8.56 9.27 14.42
CA ARG A 207 -9.20 8.00 14.75
C ARG A 207 -8.30 7.06 15.53
N LEU A 208 -7.02 6.97 15.18
CA LEU A 208 -6.07 6.14 15.93
C LEU A 208 -5.97 6.60 17.38
N ALA A 209 -5.93 7.91 17.63
CA ALA A 209 -5.99 8.44 18.98
C ALA A 209 -7.31 8.06 19.70
N ALA A 210 -8.45 8.20 19.02
CA ALA A 210 -9.75 7.82 19.57
C ALA A 210 -9.87 6.32 19.91
N PHE A 211 -9.15 5.45 19.19
CA PHE A 211 -9.08 4.01 19.47
C PHE A 211 -7.95 3.60 20.43
N GLY A 212 -7.23 4.56 21.01
CA GLY A 212 -6.18 4.28 21.99
C GLY A 212 -4.83 3.89 21.40
N ASP A 213 -4.59 4.18 20.12
CA ASP A 213 -3.34 3.89 19.40
C ASP A 213 -2.74 5.16 18.77
N ALA A 214 -2.76 6.26 19.53
CA ALA A 214 -2.23 7.56 19.11
C ALA A 214 -0.75 7.53 18.66
N ASN A 215 -0.01 6.49 19.02
CA ASN A 215 1.42 6.34 18.72
C ASN A 215 1.70 5.39 17.55
N ALA A 216 0.69 5.00 16.75
CA ALA A 216 0.89 4.10 15.62
C ALA A 216 1.92 4.68 14.62
N PHE A 217 1.85 5.99 14.38
CA PHE A 217 2.70 6.75 13.46
C PHE A 217 3.48 7.89 14.15
N ALA A 218 3.75 7.76 15.46
CA ALA A 218 4.58 8.72 16.18
C ALA A 218 5.95 8.95 15.51
N ASP A 219 6.66 10.00 15.93
CA ASP A 219 8.01 10.35 15.43
C ASP A 219 8.92 9.11 15.33
N GLY A 220 9.49 8.91 14.14
CA GLY A 220 10.44 7.83 13.89
C GLY A 220 9.83 6.50 13.41
N ARG A 221 8.50 6.41 13.25
CA ARG A 221 7.80 5.18 12.83
C ARG A 221 7.79 4.97 11.32
N LEU A 222 7.87 6.03 10.52
CA LEU A 222 7.95 5.96 9.06
C LEU A 222 9.38 6.26 8.58
N PRO A 223 9.80 5.68 7.44
CA PRO A 223 11.08 5.99 6.83
C PRO A 223 10.99 7.32 6.07
N LEU A 224 10.81 8.43 6.78
CA LEU A 224 10.73 9.78 6.21
C LEU A 224 11.96 10.63 6.56
N PRO A 225 12.31 11.65 5.76
CA PRO A 225 13.29 12.68 6.15
C PRO A 225 12.96 13.35 7.48
N GLU A 226 11.68 13.53 7.77
CA GLU A 226 11.17 14.27 8.94
C GLU A 226 11.20 13.48 10.25
N ARG A 227 11.51 12.17 10.23
CA ARG A 227 11.33 11.16 11.30
C ARG A 227 12.08 11.35 12.64
N THR A 228 12.63 12.53 12.88
CA THR A 228 13.33 12.91 14.12
C THR A 228 12.99 14.34 14.55
N ASN A 229 11.88 14.89 14.05
CA ASN A 229 11.49 16.29 14.27
C ASN A 229 10.56 16.47 15.49
N GLY A 230 10.23 15.38 16.21
CA GLY A 230 9.31 15.39 17.34
C GLY A 230 7.83 15.52 16.94
N LYS A 231 7.46 15.22 15.70
CA LYS A 231 6.09 15.22 15.17
C LYS A 231 5.66 13.82 14.77
N ASP A 232 4.35 13.63 14.65
CA ASP A 232 3.80 12.38 14.14
C ASP A 232 4.09 12.30 12.63
N ASP A 233 4.71 11.20 12.21
CA ASP A 233 5.20 11.04 10.83
C ASP A 233 4.04 11.01 9.81
N LEU A 234 2.83 10.59 10.22
CA LEU A 234 1.64 10.65 9.35
C LEU A 234 1.24 12.10 9.08
N LEU A 235 1.37 12.98 10.08
CA LEU A 235 1.10 14.41 9.94
C LEU A 235 2.19 15.12 9.12
N ASP A 236 3.45 14.69 9.25
CA ASP A 236 4.53 15.22 8.40
C ASP A 236 4.28 14.91 6.92
N GLU A 237 3.86 13.68 6.59
CA GLU A 237 3.51 13.34 5.22
C GLU A 237 2.28 14.14 4.75
N ALA A 238 1.20 14.19 5.54
CA ALA A 238 0.00 14.97 5.19
C ALA A 238 0.30 16.46 4.96
N ARG A 239 1.24 17.03 5.73
CA ARG A 239 1.67 18.43 5.59
C ARG A 239 2.24 18.73 4.21
N VAL A 240 2.89 17.77 3.55
CA VAL A 240 3.46 17.96 2.20
C VAL A 240 2.36 18.34 1.20
N GLU A 241 1.22 17.65 1.26
CA GLU A 241 0.11 17.95 0.37
C GLU A 241 -0.69 19.17 0.83
N VAL A 242 -0.89 19.37 2.15
CA VAL A 242 -1.50 20.63 2.66
C VAL A 242 -0.75 21.86 2.15
N ALA A 243 0.59 21.82 2.11
CA ALA A 243 1.39 22.91 1.58
C ALA A 243 1.11 23.17 0.09
N PHE A 244 0.96 22.11 -0.72
CA PHE A 244 0.56 22.24 -2.12
C PHE A 244 -0.87 22.79 -2.27
N LEU A 245 -1.83 22.29 -1.48
CA LEU A 245 -3.23 22.76 -1.53
C LEU A 245 -3.33 24.26 -1.21
N LEU A 246 -2.54 24.75 -0.24
CA LEU A 246 -2.45 26.16 0.09
C LEU A 246 -1.79 26.98 -1.04
N ALA A 247 -0.76 26.44 -1.69
CA ALA A 247 -0.08 27.08 -2.83
C ALA A 247 -0.97 27.20 -4.08
N MET A 248 -2.00 26.34 -4.21
CA MET A 248 -2.94 26.33 -5.34
C MET A 248 -4.08 27.36 -5.23
N GLN A 249 -4.12 28.15 -4.15
CA GLN A 249 -5.11 29.23 -4.01
C GLN A 249 -4.79 30.38 -4.96
N ILE A 250 -5.80 30.85 -5.70
CA ILE A 250 -5.66 32.05 -6.54
C ILE A 250 -5.41 33.27 -5.67
N PRO A 251 -4.69 34.31 -6.15
CA PRO A 251 -4.41 35.49 -5.36
C PRO A 251 -5.71 36.21 -4.93
N ASP A 252 -5.73 36.72 -3.69
CA ASP A 252 -6.87 37.47 -3.14
C ASP A 252 -7.31 38.60 -4.07
N GLY A 253 -8.62 38.75 -4.22
CA GLY A 253 -9.22 39.77 -5.10
C GLY A 253 -9.22 39.42 -6.60
N THR A 254 -8.64 38.29 -7.00
CA THR A 254 -8.71 37.79 -8.38
C THR A 254 -10.13 37.32 -8.71
N LYS A 255 -10.65 37.69 -9.88
CA LYS A 255 -11.91 37.17 -10.45
C LYS A 255 -11.59 36.33 -11.68
N LEU A 256 -12.20 35.15 -11.77
CA LEU A 256 -12.10 34.22 -12.90
C LEU A 256 -13.21 34.50 -13.93
#